data_AF-A0AA41Z2P7-F1
#
_entry.id   AF-A0AA41Z2P7-F1
#
_cell.length_a   1.000
_cell.length_b   1.000
_cell.length_c   1.000
_cell.angle_alpha   90.00
_cell.angle_beta   90.00
_cell.angle_gamma   90.00
#
_symmetry.space_group_name_H-M   'P 1'
#
loop_
_entity.id
_entity.type
_entity.pdbx_description
1 polymer ?
#
loop_
_entity_poly.entity_id
_entity_poly.type
_entity_poly.pdbx_seq_one_letter_code
_entity_poly.pdbx_strand_id
1 'polypeptide(L)'
;MNNSEQLLRRLPNDIGGLPADAIDRTEHALEPWEKRCHALADVLDFHKIINTEEKRRGVEALGAEMIGKLTYYERWIATFANILFQKGILTPSDLARKMDEIEART
;
A
#
# COMPACT_ATOMS: atom_id res chain seq x y z
N MET A 1 1.51 19.78 22.04
CA MET A 1 2.08 19.09 20.86
C MET A 1 1.43 19.71 19.64
N ASN A 2 2.22 20.26 18.72
CA ASN A 2 1.67 20.68 17.43
C ASN A 2 1.49 19.45 16.52
N ASN A 3 0.68 19.60 15.47
CA ASN A 3 0.31 18.48 14.59
C ASN A 3 1.55 17.79 13.97
N SER A 4 2.57 18.58 13.63
CA SER A 4 3.80 18.07 13.00
C SER A 4 4.68 17.22 13.92
N GLU A 5 4.75 17.53 15.23
CA GLU A 5 5.50 16.71 16.20
C GLU A 5 4.89 15.31 16.35
N GLN A 6 3.57 15.21 16.26
CA GLN A 6 2.87 13.92 16.34
C GLN A 6 3.18 13.02 15.14
N LEU A 7 3.33 13.60 13.94
CA LEU A 7 3.73 12.88 12.72
C LEU A 7 5.16 12.32 12.76
N LEU A 8 6.03 12.86 13.62
CA LEU A 8 7.40 12.38 13.80
C LEU A 8 7.53 11.36 14.93
N ARG A 9 6.66 11.44 15.95
CA ARG A 9 6.72 10.57 17.13
C ARG A 9 6.07 9.20 16.93
N ARG A 10 5.12 9.07 15.99
CA ARG A 10 4.36 7.83 15.78
C ARG A 10 4.29 7.46 14.32
N LEU A 11 4.40 6.17 14.06
CA LEU A 11 4.10 5.63 12.74
C LEU A 11 2.59 5.67 12.49
N PRO A 12 2.13 5.77 11.23
CA PRO A 12 0.70 5.83 10.93
C PRO A 12 -0.13 4.65 11.45
N ASN A 13 0.44 3.46 11.57
CA ASN A 13 -0.22 2.29 12.15
C ASN A 13 -0.26 2.26 13.68
N ASP A 14 0.45 3.14 14.38
CA ASP A 14 0.49 3.20 15.85
C ASP A 14 -0.73 3.98 16.39
N ILE A 15 -1.91 3.40 16.17
CA ILE A 15 -3.21 3.98 16.55
C ILE A 15 -3.81 3.34 17.81
N GLY A 16 -3.11 2.38 18.41
CA GLY A 16 -3.58 1.66 19.60
C GLY A 16 -3.87 2.60 20.78
N GLY A 17 -5.08 2.53 21.34
CA GLY A 17 -5.48 3.36 22.48
C GLY A 17 -5.90 4.79 22.12
N LEU A 18 -5.93 5.16 20.84
CA LEU A 18 -6.52 6.43 20.40
C LEU A 18 -8.05 6.39 20.45
N PRO A 19 -8.71 7.53 20.71
CA PRO A 19 -10.16 7.64 20.55
C PRO A 19 -10.53 7.42 19.07
N ALA A 20 -11.62 6.69 18.85
CA ALA A 20 -12.15 6.41 17.52
C ALA A 20 -13.68 6.41 17.57
N ASP A 21 -14.30 6.60 16.42
CA ASP A 21 -15.74 6.49 16.24
C ASP A 21 -16.21 5.03 16.35
N ALA A 22 -17.53 4.84 16.36
CA ALA A 22 -18.10 3.51 16.29
C ALA A 22 -17.63 2.77 15.02
N ILE A 23 -17.31 1.49 15.16
CA ILE A 23 -16.84 0.66 14.05
C ILE A 23 -17.99 0.45 13.07
N ASP A 24 -17.78 0.85 11.81
CA ASP A 24 -18.61 0.37 10.72
C ASP A 24 -18.27 -1.09 10.39
N ARG A 25 -19.29 -1.95 10.38
CA ARG A 25 -19.18 -3.40 10.14
C ARG A 25 -19.80 -3.80 8.81
N THR A 26 -19.93 -2.86 7.88
CA THR A 26 -20.36 -3.16 6.52
C THR A 26 -19.39 -4.14 5.85
N GLU A 27 -19.94 -5.16 5.21
CA GLU A 27 -19.16 -6.10 4.42
C GLU A 27 -18.71 -5.43 3.12
N HIS A 28 -17.44 -5.59 2.78
CA HIS A 28 -16.87 -5.11 1.52
C HIS A 28 -16.66 -6.28 0.56
N ALA A 29 -17.39 -6.28 -0.55
CA ALA A 29 -17.19 -7.28 -1.59
C ALA A 29 -15.89 -6.98 -2.35
N LEU A 30 -14.94 -7.92 -2.30
CA LEU A 30 -13.66 -7.73 -2.97
C LEU A 30 -13.80 -7.69 -4.50
N GLU A 31 -13.32 -6.60 -5.07
CA GLU A 31 -13.20 -6.40 -6.50
C GLU A 31 -12.21 -7.40 -7.12
N PRO A 32 -12.34 -7.74 -8.42
CA PRO A 32 -11.41 -8.65 -9.09
C PRO A 32 -9.94 -8.22 -8.98
N TRP A 33 -9.66 -6.92 -9.01
CA TRP A 33 -8.30 -6.39 -8.91
C TRP A 33 -7.72 -6.50 -7.48
N GLU A 34 -8.56 -6.38 -6.45
CA GLU A 34 -8.15 -6.54 -5.05
C GLU A 34 -7.71 -7.98 -4.78
N LYS A 35 -8.46 -8.96 -5.31
CA LYS A 35 -8.08 -10.38 -5.25
C LYS A 35 -6.76 -10.64 -5.98
N ARG A 36 -6.55 -10.01 -7.15
CA ARG A 36 -5.28 -10.09 -7.88
C ARG A 36 -4.13 -9.42 -7.12
N CYS A 37 -4.37 -8.30 -6.44
CA CYS A 37 -3.39 -7.64 -5.59
C CYS A 37 -2.96 -8.55 -4.43
N HIS A 38 -3.91 -9.22 -3.79
CA HIS A 38 -3.61 -10.21 -2.75
C HIS A 38 -2.78 -11.36 -3.28
N ALA A 39 -3.21 -11.98 -4.40
CA ALA A 39 -2.47 -13.07 -5.03
C ALA A 39 -1.05 -12.63 -5.46
N LEU A 40 -0.88 -11.39 -5.93
CA LEU A 40 0.43 -10.83 -6.24
C LEU A 40 1.32 -10.76 -4.99
N ALA A 41 0.79 -10.37 -3.84
CA ALA A 41 1.53 -10.35 -2.58
C ALA A 41 2.07 -11.75 -2.24
N ASP A 42 1.24 -12.79 -2.39
CA ASP A 42 1.63 -14.18 -2.13
C ASP A 42 2.71 -14.67 -3.10
N VAL A 43 2.59 -14.35 -4.39
CA VAL A 43 3.59 -14.70 -5.41
C VAL A 43 4.92 -14.00 -5.12
N LEU A 44 4.90 -12.71 -4.76
CA LEU A 44 6.11 -11.96 -4.42
C LEU A 44 6.80 -12.50 -3.17
N ASP A 45 6.05 -12.93 -2.14
CA ASP A 45 6.62 -13.57 -0.94
C ASP A 45 7.14 -14.98 -1.22
N PHE A 46 6.39 -15.77 -2.01
CA PHE A 46 6.80 -17.11 -2.40
C PHE A 46 8.16 -17.09 -3.11
N HIS A 47 8.35 -16.16 -4.04
CA HIS A 47 9.63 -15.95 -4.73
C HIS A 47 10.65 -15.13 -3.93
N LYS A 48 10.36 -14.78 -2.68
CA LYS A 48 11.25 -14.02 -1.78
C LYS A 48 11.69 -12.66 -2.36
N ILE A 49 10.84 -12.07 -3.19
CA ILE A 49 11.04 -10.73 -3.75
C ILE A 49 10.64 -9.67 -2.72
N ILE A 50 9.51 -9.87 -2.05
CA ILE A 50 9.03 -9.02 -0.95
C ILE A 50 8.69 -9.90 0.23
N ASN A 51 9.13 -9.55 1.44
CA ASN A 51 8.65 -10.22 2.66
C ASN A 51 7.60 -9.38 3.41
N THR A 52 6.98 -9.99 4.42
CA THR A 52 5.92 -9.33 5.21
C THR A 52 6.38 -8.05 5.92
N GLU A 53 7.61 -8.00 6.43
CA GLU A 53 8.14 -6.82 7.13
C GLU A 53 8.44 -5.67 6.16
N GLU A 54 8.96 -5.98 4.97
CA GLU A 54 9.14 -5.00 3.89
C GLU A 54 7.81 -4.39 3.47
N LYS A 55 6.76 -5.21 3.32
CA LYS A 55 5.40 -4.73 3.06
C LYS A 55 4.89 -3.82 4.18
N ARG A 56 4.97 -4.24 5.45
CA ARG A 56 4.51 -3.45 6.60
C ARG A 56 5.19 -2.09 6.63
N ARG A 57 6.53 -2.08 6.61
CA ARG A 57 7.33 -0.85 6.57
C ARG A 57 7.00 0.02 5.35
N GLY A 58 6.80 -0.60 4.19
CA GLY A 58 6.49 0.10 2.96
C GLY A 58 5.11 0.75 2.94
N VAL A 59 4.12 0.20 3.66
CA VAL A 59 2.81 0.84 3.85
C VAL A 59 2.97 2.06 4.75
N GLU A 60 3.68 1.94 5.89
CA GLU A 60 3.92 3.08 6.79
C GLU A 60 4.67 4.22 6.10
N ALA A 61 5.59 3.89 5.18
CA ALA A 61 6.37 4.85 4.41
C ALA A 61 5.53 5.69 3.42
N LEU A 62 4.28 5.30 3.12
CA LEU A 62 3.35 6.13 2.35
C LEU A 62 2.97 7.42 3.10
N GLY A 63 3.09 7.40 4.44
CA GLY A 63 2.72 8.52 5.30
C GLY A 63 1.23 8.56 5.63
N ALA A 64 0.91 9.26 6.72
CA ALA A 64 -0.43 9.29 7.30
C ALA A 64 -1.50 9.82 6.33
N GLU A 65 -1.17 10.81 5.52
CA GLU A 65 -2.10 11.39 4.55
C GLU A 65 -2.51 10.38 3.47
N MET A 66 -1.53 9.71 2.85
CA MET A 66 -1.81 8.73 1.80
C MET A 66 -2.54 7.51 2.36
N ILE A 67 -2.15 7.04 3.54
CA ILE A 67 -2.86 5.95 4.22
C ILE A 67 -4.32 6.34 4.45
N GLY A 68 -4.62 7.56 4.90
CA GLY A 68 -6.00 8.02 5.10
C GLY A 68 -6.83 8.10 3.81
N LYS A 69 -6.20 8.37 2.66
CA LYS A 69 -6.87 8.52 1.36
C LYS A 69 -7.05 7.23 0.58
N LEU A 70 -6.10 6.30 0.71
CA LEU A 70 -6.09 5.05 -0.04
C LEU A 70 -6.86 3.95 0.71
N THR A 71 -7.60 3.14 -0.05
CA THR A 71 -8.19 1.89 0.41
C THR A 71 -7.11 0.86 0.76
N TYR A 72 -7.51 -0.23 1.43
CA TYR A 72 -6.58 -1.24 1.94
C TYR A 72 -5.65 -1.82 0.86
N TYR A 73 -6.22 -2.24 -0.28
CA TYR A 73 -5.44 -2.83 -1.37
C TYR A 73 -4.73 -1.79 -2.25
N GLU A 74 -5.21 -0.54 -2.30
CA GLU A 74 -4.46 0.55 -2.95
C GLU A 74 -3.14 0.85 -2.23
N ARG A 75 -3.14 0.82 -0.88
CA ARG A 75 -1.91 0.94 -0.09
C ARG A 75 -0.92 -0.17 -0.47
N TRP A 76 -1.40 -1.40 -0.60
CA TRP A 76 -0.56 -2.56 -0.93
C TRP A 76 0.07 -2.43 -2.32
N ILE A 77 -0.73 -2.18 -3.35
CA ILE A 77 -0.21 -2.13 -4.72
C ILE A 77 0.78 -0.98 -4.92
N ALA A 78 0.54 0.17 -4.30
CA ALA A 78 1.48 1.29 -4.29
C ALA A 78 2.79 0.94 -3.56
N THR A 79 2.69 0.29 -2.40
CA THR A 79 3.85 -0.21 -1.66
C THR A 79 4.66 -1.23 -2.46
N PHE A 80 4.02 -2.17 -3.17
CA PHE A 80 4.73 -3.15 -3.99
C PHE A 80 5.50 -2.48 -5.12
N ALA A 81 4.90 -1.52 -5.84
CA ALA A 81 5.59 -0.74 -6.85
C ALA A 81 6.85 -0.06 -6.27
N ASN A 82 6.71 0.63 -5.13
CA ASN A 82 7.81 1.30 -4.45
C ASN A 82 8.94 0.35 -4.05
N ILE A 83 8.61 -0.84 -3.52
CA ILE A 83 9.62 -1.85 -3.14
C ILE A 83 10.33 -2.39 -4.38
N LEU A 84 9.60 -2.67 -5.47
CA LEU A 84 10.19 -3.15 -6.71
C LEU A 84 11.10 -2.10 -7.37
N PHE A 85 10.75 -0.81 -7.25
CA PHE A 85 11.62 0.31 -7.65
C PHE A 85 12.90 0.36 -6.81
N GLN A 86 12.78 0.25 -5.48
CA GLN A 86 13.94 0.24 -4.57
C GLN A 86 14.90 -0.93 -4.86
N LYS A 87 14.36 -2.07 -5.30
CA LYS A 87 15.13 -3.26 -5.67
C LYS A 87 15.65 -3.24 -7.11
N GLY A 88 15.30 -2.23 -7.91
CA GLY A 88 15.69 -2.12 -9.31
C GLY A 88 15.06 -3.18 -10.23
N ILE A 89 14.00 -3.87 -9.77
CA ILE A 89 13.28 -4.87 -10.56
C ILE A 89 12.37 -4.18 -11.57
N LEU A 90 11.81 -3.04 -11.19
CA LEU A 90 11.06 -2.14 -12.07
C LEU A 90 11.65 -0.75 -11.99
N THR A 91 11.44 0.04 -13.04
CA THR A 91 11.62 1.50 -12.98
C THR A 91 10.27 2.20 -13.02
N PRO A 92 10.15 3.45 -12.52
CA PRO A 92 8.94 4.24 -12.68
C PRO A 92 8.51 4.38 -14.14
N SER A 93 9.46 4.47 -15.08
CA SER A 93 9.20 4.55 -16.52
C SER A 93 8.62 3.26 -17.08
N ASP A 94 9.06 2.09 -16.60
CA ASP A 94 8.46 0.80 -17.00
C ASP A 94 7.00 0.71 -16.58
N LEU A 95 6.68 1.16 -15.37
CA LEU A 95 5.31 1.19 -14.89
C LEU A 95 4.47 2.19 -15.69
N ALA A 96 4.96 3.42 -15.89
CA ALA A 96 4.26 4.45 -16.65
C ALA A 96 3.92 3.98 -18.07
N ARG A 97 4.91 3.48 -18.81
CA ARG A 97 4.70 2.91 -20.14
C ARG A 97 3.66 1.80 -20.12
N LYS A 98 3.67 0.94 -19.09
CA LYS A 98 2.69 -0.13 -18.98
C LYS A 98 1.29 0.40 -18.73
N MET A 99 1.14 1.45 -17.93
CA MET A 99 -0.15 2.11 -17.68
C MET A 99 -0.71 2.72 -18.98
N ASP A 100 0.13 3.41 -19.76
CA ASP A 100 -0.27 3.95 -21.07
C ASP A 100 -0.73 2.84 -22.02
N GLU A 101 -0.01 1.72 -22.07
CA GLU A 101 -0.39 0.53 -22.86
C GLU A 101 -1.72 -0.08 -22.39
N ILE A 102 -2.08 0.01 -21.10
CA ILE A 102 -3.34 -0.52 -20.57
C ILE A 102 -4.48 0.44 -20.88
N GLU A 103 -4.27 1.75 -20.73
CA GLU A 103 -5.27 2.78 -21.05
C GLU A 103 -5.69 2.71 -22.52
N ALA A 104 -4.72 2.52 -23.43
CA ALA A 104 -4.95 2.41 -24.87
C ALA A 104 -5.62 1.09 -25.34
N ARG A 105 -5.86 0.11 -24.45
CA ARG A 105 -6.57 -1.15 -24.79
C ARG A 105 -8.09 -1.00 -24.75
N THR A 106 -8.55 0.17 -24.31
CA THR A 106 -9.97 0.54 -24.23
C THR A 106 -10.43 1.14 -25.55
#